data_AF-B8HMX5-F1
#
_entry.id   AF-B8HMX5-F1
#
_cell.length_a   1.000
_cell.length_b   1.000
_cell.length_c   1.000
_cell.angle_alpha   90.00
_cell.angle_beta   90.00
_cell.angle_gamma   90.00
#
_symmetry.space_group_name_H-M   'P 1'
#
loop_
_entity.id
_entity.type
_entity.pdbx_description
1 polymer ?
#
loop_
_entity_poly.entity_id
_entity_poly.type
_entity_poly.pdbx_seq_one_letter_code
_entity_poly.pdbx_strand_id
1 'polypeptide(L)' 'MKRNQSKWNYEATVAEIEAIITQIEAGELNLEEVFERFNTAVNYLQQCETFLQERRQQMTLLIEKLGEEPEF' A
#
# COMPACT_ATOMS: atom_id res chain seq x y z
N MET A 1 -27.98 -7.68 -1.38
CA MET A 1 -26.75 -8.47 -1.63
C MET A 1 -25.67 -7.55 -2.21
N LYS A 2 -24.76 -7.00 -1.40
CA LYS A 2 -23.67 -6.15 -1.92
C LYS A 2 -22.48 -7.04 -2.27
N ARG A 3 -22.06 -6.94 -3.53
CA ARG A 3 -21.06 -7.78 -4.20
C ARG A 3 -19.75 -7.77 -3.43
N ASN A 4 -19.21 -8.97 -3.21
CA ASN A 4 -17.92 -9.24 -2.60
C ASN A 4 -16.82 -8.70 -3.53
N GLN A 5 -16.50 -7.42 -3.43
CA GLN A 5 -15.31 -6.87 -4.06
C GLN A 5 -14.14 -7.35 -3.22
N SER A 6 -13.27 -8.18 -3.81
CA SER A 6 -11.92 -8.45 -3.33
C SER A 6 -11.20 -7.11 -3.16
N LYS A 7 -11.34 -6.54 -1.97
CA LYS A 7 -10.80 -5.24 -1.62
C LYS A 7 -9.32 -5.46 -1.38
N TRP A 8 -8.50 -4.80 -2.19
CA TRP A 8 -7.05 -4.75 -1.99
C TRP A 8 -6.74 -4.48 -0.51
N ASN A 9 -5.76 -5.21 0.04
CA ASN A 9 -5.38 -5.18 1.45
C ASN A 9 -3.92 -4.71 1.58
N TYR A 10 -3.71 -3.70 2.44
CA TYR A 10 -2.41 -3.05 2.61
C TYR A 10 -1.39 -4.02 3.21
N GLU A 11 -1.77 -4.71 4.28
CA GLU A 11 -0.88 -5.61 5.02
C GLU A 11 -0.41 -6.79 4.17
N ALA A 12 -1.33 -7.37 3.37
CA ALA A 12 -1.00 -8.43 2.42
C ALA A 12 -0.06 -7.92 1.33
N THR A 13 -0.28 -6.72 0.81
CA THR A 13 0.59 -6.12 -0.22
C THR A 13 2.01 -5.86 0.32
N VAL A 14 2.13 -5.43 1.57
CA VAL A 14 3.43 -5.28 2.24
C VAL A 14 4.13 -6.64 2.37
N ALA A 15 3.41 -7.69 2.78
CA ALA A 15 3.98 -9.04 2.86
C ALA A 15 4.48 -9.56 1.49
N GLU A 16 3.76 -9.26 0.40
CA GLU A 16 4.21 -9.60 -0.96
C GLU A 16 5.49 -8.84 -1.36
N ILE A 17 5.62 -7.56 -0.96
CA ILE A 17 6.86 -6.79 -1.20
C ILE A 17 8.03 -7.41 -0.43
N GLU A 18 7.85 -7.77 0.84
CA GLU A 18 8.89 -8.41 1.65
C GLU A 18 9.33 -9.78 1.06
N ALA A 19 8.37 -10.55 0.55
CA ALA A 19 8.64 -11.80 -0.13
C ALA A 19 9.46 -11.59 -1.42
N ILE A 20 9.13 -10.56 -2.21
CA ILE A 20 9.91 -10.20 -3.40
C ILE A 20 11.35 -9.81 -3.02
N ILE A 21 11.53 -8.97 -1.99
CA ILE A 21 12.87 -8.56 -1.52
C ILE A 21 13.68 -9.79 -1.11
N THR A 22 13.08 -10.69 -0.34
CA THR A 22 13.73 -11.93 0.09
C THR A 22 14.19 -12.79 -1.09
N GLN A 23 13.38 -12.89 -2.15
CA GLN A 23 13.75 -13.64 -3.37
C GLN A 23 14.91 -12.98 -4.13
N ILE A 24 14.93 -11.65 -4.21
CA ILE A 24 16.02 -10.90 -4.85
C ILE A 24 17.32 -11.06 -4.04
N GLU A 25 17.25 -10.96 -2.72
CA GLU A 25 18.40 -11.10 -1.81
C GLU A 25 18.97 -12.52 -1.77
N ALA A 26 18.14 -13.54 -2.03
CA ALA A 26 18.60 -14.93 -2.15
C ALA A 26 19.59 -15.12 -3.32
N GLY A 27 19.52 -14.27 -4.36
CA GLY A 27 20.45 -14.30 -5.49
C GLY A 27 20.28 -15.49 -6.43
N GLU A 28 19.15 -16.21 -6.35
CA GLU A 28 18.84 -17.38 -7.19
C GLU A 28 18.16 -17.00 -8.52
N LEU A 29 17.69 -15.75 -8.63
CA LEU A 29 17.00 -15.23 -9.80
C LEU A 29 17.99 -14.79 -10.88
N ASN A 30 17.65 -15.06 -12.14
CA ASN A 30 18.37 -14.45 -13.26
C ASN A 30 18.01 -12.96 -13.40
N LEU A 31 18.77 -12.23 -14.22
CA LEU A 31 18.61 -10.78 -14.34
C LEU A 31 17.21 -10.36 -14.84
N GLU A 32 16.62 -11.10 -15.77
CA GLU A 32 15.27 -10.84 -16.29
C GLU A 32 14.23 -11.01 -15.18
N GLU A 33 14.31 -12.10 -14.41
CA GLU A 33 13.44 -12.35 -13.26
C GLU A 33 13.58 -11.26 -12.18
N VAL A 34 14.80 -10.79 -11.91
CA VAL A 34 15.03 -9.67 -10.97
C VAL A 34 14.28 -8.42 -11.42
N PHE A 35 14.33 -8.07 -12.72
CA PHE A 35 13.62 -6.92 -13.24
C PHE A 35 12.10 -7.06 -13.15
N GLU A 36 11.57 -8.24 -13.46
CA GLU A 36 10.14 -8.52 -13.33
C GLU A 36 9.66 -8.35 -11.87
N ARG A 37 10.36 -8.99 -10.94
CA ARG A 37 10.06 -8.92 -9.50
C ARG A 37 10.16 -7.50 -8.97
N PHE A 38 11.22 -6.78 -9.35
CA PHE A 38 11.42 -5.38 -8.96
C PHE A 38 10.27 -4.50 -9.47
N ASN A 39 9.85 -4.66 -10.73
CA ASN A 39 8.73 -3.90 -11.28
C ASN A 39 7.41 -4.20 -10.54
N THR A 40 7.17 -5.46 -10.17
CA THR A 40 6.03 -5.82 -9.32
C THR A 40 6.08 -5.10 -7.96
N ALA A 41 7.23 -5.12 -7.29
CA ALA A 41 7.40 -4.44 -5.99
C ALA A 41 7.17 -2.92 -6.12
N VAL A 42 7.65 -2.27 -7.18
CA VAL A 42 7.40 -0.84 -7.44
C VAL A 42 5.90 -0.55 -7.57
N ASN A 43 5.17 -1.37 -8.32
CA ASN A 43 3.72 -1.22 -8.47
C ASN A 43 2.97 -1.40 -7.13
N TYR A 44 3.42 -2.32 -6.28
CA TYR A 44 2.85 -2.51 -4.95
C TYR A 44 3.17 -1.33 -4.02
N LEU A 45 4.39 -0.81 -4.05
CA LEU A 45 4.78 0.37 -3.28
C LEU A 45 3.94 1.61 -3.65
N GLN A 46 3.66 1.81 -4.94
CA GLN A 46 2.78 2.91 -5.39
C GLN A 46 1.35 2.77 -4.87
N GLN A 47 0.81 1.55 -4.83
CA GLN A 47 -0.52 1.28 -4.26
C GLN A 47 -0.54 1.58 -2.76
N CYS A 48 0.48 1.14 -2.04
CA CYS A 48 0.67 1.45 -0.61
C CYS A 48 0.74 2.95 -0.36
N GLU A 49 1.53 3.69 -1.15
CA GLU A 49 1.65 5.13 -1.01
C GLU A 49 0.31 5.84 -1.25
N THR A 50 -0.39 5.48 -2.33
CA THR A 50 -1.69 6.05 -2.67
C THR A 50 -2.69 5.86 -1.53
N PHE A 51 -2.78 4.63 -1.01
CA PHE A 51 -3.65 4.33 0.11
C PHE A 51 -3.31 5.17 1.35
N LEU A 52 -2.03 5.26 1.71
CA LEU A 52 -1.61 6.05 2.87
C LEU A 52 -1.90 7.54 2.67
N GLN A 53 -1.72 8.08 1.47
CA GLN A 53 -2.07 9.46 1.15
C GLN A 53 -3.57 9.72 1.35
N GLU A 54 -4.44 8.85 0.82
CA GLU A 54 -5.89 8.95 0.99
C GLU A 54 -6.30 8.87 2.47
N ARG A 55 -5.72 7.94 3.23
CA ARG A 55 -6.02 7.81 4.67
C ARG A 55 -5.57 9.00 5.49
N ARG A 56 -4.39 9.56 5.18
CA ARG A 56 -3.92 10.80 5.83
C ARG A 56 -4.87 11.95 5.54
N GLN A 57 -5.28 12.14 4.29
CA GLN A 57 -6.23 13.20 3.92
C GLN A 57 -7.56 13.04 4.66
N GLN A 58 -8.11 11.81 4.73
CA GLN A 58 -9.32 11.53 5.50
C GLN A 58 -9.16 11.87 6.98
N MET A 59 -8.03 11.53 7.57
CA MET A 59 -7.73 11.83 8.97
C MET A 59 -7.64 13.34 9.22
N THR A 60 -6.96 14.09 8.34
CA THR A 60 -6.88 15.55 8.44
C THR A 60 -8.27 16.19 8.43
N LEU A 61 -9.14 15.80 7.51
CA LEU A 61 -10.52 16.32 7.44
C LEU A 61 -11.34 15.99 8.70
N LEU A 62 -11.11 14.84 9.33
CA LEU A 62 -11.79 14.47 10.57
C LEU A 62 -11.30 15.32 11.75
N ILE A 63 -10.00 15.61 11.81
CA ILE A 63 -9.42 16.48 12.85
C ILE A 63 -9.93 17.91 12.69
N GLU A 64 -9.95 18.45 11.48
CA GLU A 64 -10.50 19.79 11.19
C GLU A 64 -11.96 19.92 11.68
N LYS A 65 -12.79 18.92 11.38
CA LYS A 65 -14.20 18.90 11.83
C LYS A 65 -14.38 18.80 13.35
N LEU A 66 -13.45 18.17 14.06
CA LEU A 66 -13.48 18.11 15.53
C LEU A 66 -13.06 19.46 16.16
N GLY A 67 -12.16 20.20 15.50
CA GLY A 67 -11.71 21.52 15.94
C GLY A 67 -12.68 22.66 15.63
N GLU A 68 -13.69 22.43 14.80
CA GLU A 68 -14.78 23.37 14.49
C GLU A 68 -15.98 23.28 15.46
N GLU A 69 -15.85 22.61 16.61
CA GLU A 69 -16.85 22.75 17.67
C GLU A 69 -16.94 24.23 18.07
N PRO A 70 -18.12 24.87 17.96
CA PRO A 70 -18.25 26.27 18.29
C PRO A 70 -17.96 26.44 19.78
N GLU A 71 -16.97 27.27 20.10
CA GLU A 71 -16.80 27.81 21.46
C GLU A 71 -18.11 28.53 21.80
N PHE A 72 -18.93 27.89 22.65
CA PHE A 72 -20.12 28.49 23.26
C PHE A 72 -19.73 29.49 24.34
#